data_AF-A0A7D9DDS0-F1
#
_entry.id   AF-A0A7D9DDS0-F1
#
_cell.length_a   1.000
_cell.length_b   1.000
_cell.length_c   1.000
_cell.angle_alpha   90.00
_cell.angle_beta   90.00
_cell.angle_gamma   90.00
#
_symmetry.space_group_name_H-M   'P 1'
#
loop_
_entity.id
_entity.type
_entity.pdbx_description
1 polymer ?
#
loop_
_entity_poly.entity_id
_entity_poly.type
_entity_poly.pdbx_seq_one_letter_code
_entity_poly.pdbx_strand_id
1 'polypeptide(L)'
;MLTTNVDISDRLINGQLGIVIKVSVDNVSNKPSTIFVKFDDSNAGVSAIRNSSSSFARENSLVPIKPVLARIKVRPGKPSSPEMQRLQFPVTLAWACSVHKVQGLTLDNIVVSFDLKKQRYFILTMVRYT
;
A
#
# COMPACT_ATOMS: atom_id res chain seq x y z
N MET A 1 3.85 -0.91 1.09
CA MET A 1 3.16 0.36 0.80
C MET A 1 1.87 0.11 0.05
N LEU A 2 0.74 0.72 0.45
CA LEU A 2 -0.49 0.73 -0.35
C LEU A 2 -0.29 1.54 -1.63
N THR A 3 -0.81 1.05 -2.75
CA THR A 3 -0.63 1.67 -4.08
C THR A 3 -1.87 2.42 -4.58
N THR A 4 -2.99 2.28 -3.90
CA THR A 4 -4.28 2.88 -4.24
C THR A 4 -5.06 3.16 -2.96
N ASN A 5 -6.02 4.07 -3.01
CA ASN A 5 -6.99 4.25 -1.93
C ASN A 5 -7.88 3.00 -1.89
N VAL A 6 -7.87 2.29 -0.76
CA VAL A 6 -8.71 1.12 -0.52
C VAL A 6 -9.97 1.55 0.23
N ASP A 7 -9.79 2.30 1.31
CA ASP A 7 -10.89 2.90 2.09
C ASP A 7 -10.39 4.19 2.75
N ILE A 8 -10.82 5.33 2.21
CA ILE A 8 -10.38 6.64 2.72
C ILE A 8 -10.95 6.90 4.13
N SER A 9 -12.16 6.42 4.41
CA SER A 9 -12.83 6.62 5.70
C SER A 9 -12.15 5.84 6.82
N ASP A 10 -11.61 4.66 6.49
CA ASP A 10 -10.81 3.83 7.40
C ASP A 10 -9.30 4.12 7.28
N ARG A 11 -8.94 5.26 6.68
CA ARG A 11 -7.57 5.75 6.48
C ARG A 11 -6.65 4.82 5.68
N LEU A 12 -7.17 3.83 4.97
CA LEU A 12 -6.42 2.95 4.06
C LEU A 12 -6.16 3.63 2.71
N ILE A 13 -5.23 4.58 2.72
CA ILE A 13 -4.93 5.47 1.60
C ILE A 13 -3.63 5.11 0.88
N ASN A 14 -3.52 5.55 -0.37
CA ASN A 14 -2.31 5.39 -1.18
C ASN A 14 -1.08 5.98 -0.46
N GLY A 15 0.03 5.26 -0.48
CA GLY A 15 1.29 5.68 0.14
C GLY A 15 1.47 5.22 1.58
N GLN A 16 0.44 4.67 2.24
CA GLN A 16 0.61 4.13 3.59
C GLN A 16 1.61 2.98 3.64
N LEU A 17 2.49 3.05 4.63
CA LEU A 17 3.52 2.06 4.92
C LEU A 17 3.10 1.15 6.07
N GLY A 18 3.67 -0.05 6.05
CA GLY A 18 3.36 -1.08 7.02
C GLY A 18 4.10 -2.37 6.72
N ILE A 19 4.05 -3.28 7.69
CA ILE A 19 4.75 -4.55 7.68
C ILE A 19 3.73 -5.68 7.49
N VAL A 20 4.01 -6.56 6.53
CA VAL A 20 3.21 -7.78 6.34
C VAL A 20 3.61 -8.77 7.43
N ILE A 21 2.64 -9.15 8.28
CA ILE A 21 2.86 -10.08 9.40
C ILE A 21 2.48 -11.51 9.01
N LYS A 22 1.44 -11.68 8.18
CA LYS A 22 0.96 -13.00 7.75
C LYS A 22 0.35 -12.94 6.36
N VAL A 23 0.55 -13.99 5.58
CA VAL A 23 -0.15 -14.23 4.32
C VAL A 23 -1.04 -15.44 4.49
N SER A 24 -2.34 -15.28 4.26
CA SER A 24 -3.28 -16.38 4.19
C SER A 24 -3.35 -16.92 2.78
N VAL A 25 -3.30 -18.24 2.66
CA VAL A 25 -3.50 -18.96 1.40
C VAL A 25 -4.91 -19.57 1.45
N ASP A 26 -5.61 -19.49 0.33
CA ASP A 26 -6.89 -20.17 0.16
C ASP A 26 -6.66 -21.67 -0.07
N ASN A 27 -7.34 -22.52 0.70
CA ASN A 27 -7.12 -23.97 0.71
C ASN A 27 -7.54 -24.65 -0.61
N VAL A 28 -8.45 -24.04 -1.37
CA VAL A 28 -8.98 -24.64 -2.61
C VAL A 28 -8.10 -24.27 -3.80
N SER A 29 -7.79 -22.99 -3.95
CA SER A 29 -7.02 -22.46 -5.08
C SER A 29 -5.50 -22.51 -4.86
N ASN A 30 -5.05 -22.76 -3.63
CA ASN A 30 -3.65 -22.68 -3.20
C ASN A 30 -2.98 -21.34 -3.56
N LYS A 31 -3.77 -20.25 -3.61
CA LYS A 31 -3.32 -18.90 -3.92
C LYS A 31 -3.43 -17.99 -2.70
N PRO A 32 -2.56 -16.98 -2.56
CA PRO A 32 -2.70 -15.97 -1.52
C PRO A 32 -4.05 -15.25 -1.64
N SER A 33 -4.84 -15.25 -0.57
CA SER A 33 -6.18 -14.68 -0.56
C SER A 33 -6.29 -13.42 0.29
N THR A 34 -5.50 -13.32 1.35
CA THR A 34 -5.48 -12.15 2.24
C THR A 34 -4.06 -11.98 2.80
N ILE A 35 -3.57 -10.74 2.82
CA ILE A 35 -2.36 -10.36 3.56
C ILE A 35 -2.77 -9.56 4.79
N PHE A 36 -2.15 -9.85 5.93
CA PHE A 36 -2.38 -9.15 7.19
C PHE A 36 -1.23 -8.18 7.42
N VAL A 37 -1.55 -6.89 7.44
CA VAL A 37 -0.57 -5.81 7.49
C VAL A 37 -0.72 -5.03 8.80
N LYS A 38 0.38 -4.80 9.49
CA LYS A 38 0.50 -3.82 10.56
C LYS A 38 0.90 -2.50 9.92
N PHE A 39 -0.01 -1.54 9.80
CA PHE A 39 0.30 -0.22 9.27
C PHE A 39 1.01 0.63 10.31
N ASP A 40 1.85 1.56 9.84
CA ASP A 40 2.57 2.49 10.71
C ASP A 40 1.60 3.50 11.35
N ASP A 41 0.52 3.87 10.64
CA ASP A 41 -0.61 4.59 11.23
C ASP A 41 -1.48 3.64 12.04
N SER A 42 -1.47 3.80 13.36
CA SER A 42 -2.24 2.98 14.31
C SER A 42 -3.76 3.09 14.15
N ASN A 43 -4.24 4.14 13.48
CA ASN A 43 -5.67 4.34 13.20
C ASN A 43 -6.10 3.80 11.82
N ALA A 44 -5.17 3.25 11.05
CA ALA A 44 -5.47 2.70 9.73
C ALA A 44 -6.19 1.36 9.85
N GLY A 45 -7.29 1.22 9.12
CA GLY A 45 -8.00 -0.05 8.98
C GLY A 45 -8.71 -0.54 10.24
N VAL A 46 -9.04 0.35 11.20
CA VAL A 46 -9.67 -0.04 12.48
C VAL A 46 -11.01 -0.73 12.23
N SER A 47 -11.81 -0.20 11.29
CA SER A 47 -13.09 -0.81 10.91
C SER A 47 -12.88 -2.14 10.19
N ALA A 48 -11.89 -2.22 9.30
CA ALA A 48 -11.51 -3.46 8.61
C ALA A 48 -11.03 -4.56 9.59
N ILE A 49 -10.29 -4.19 10.63
CA ILE A 49 -9.87 -5.10 11.72
C ILE A 49 -11.09 -5.59 12.48
N ARG A 50 -11.96 -4.68 12.95
CA ARG A 50 -13.17 -5.03 13.73
C ARG A 50 -14.10 -5.97 12.97
N ASN A 51 -14.26 -5.73 11.67
CA ASN A 51 -15.13 -6.53 10.79
C ASN A 51 -14.44 -7.80 10.25
N SER A 52 -13.17 -8.03 10.61
CA SER A 52 -12.43 -9.22 10.18
C SER A 52 -12.97 -10.48 10.84
N SER A 53 -13.16 -11.54 10.04
CA SER A 53 -13.51 -12.87 10.55
C SER A 53 -12.36 -13.54 11.31
N SER A 54 -11.13 -13.07 11.14
CA SER A 54 -9.95 -13.62 11.80
C SER A 54 -9.80 -13.06 13.22
N SER A 55 -9.84 -13.92 14.24
CA SER A 55 -9.47 -13.55 15.62
C SER A 55 -8.03 -13.06 15.71
N PHE A 56 -7.10 -13.75 15.04
CA PHE A 56 -5.69 -13.37 14.94
C PHE A 56 -5.49 -11.93 14.47
N ALA A 57 -6.26 -11.49 13.46
CA ALA A 57 -6.20 -10.12 12.97
C ALA A 57 -6.66 -9.10 14.02
N ARG A 58 -7.73 -9.42 14.77
CA ARG A 58 -8.28 -8.56 15.82
C ARG A 58 -7.34 -8.44 17.02
N GLU A 59 -6.83 -9.56 17.50
CA GLU A 59 -5.93 -9.64 18.65
C GLU A 59 -4.60 -8.92 18.42
N ASN A 60 -4.08 -8.95 17.18
CA ASN A 60 -2.79 -8.33 16.83
C ASN A 60 -2.93 -6.95 16.15
N SER A 61 -4.17 -6.47 16.00
CA SER A 61 -4.53 -5.25 15.28
C SER A 61 -3.90 -5.20 13.87
N LEU A 62 -4.21 -6.20 13.06
CA LEU A 62 -3.69 -6.38 11.70
C LEU A 62 -4.79 -6.16 10.68
N VAL A 63 -4.55 -5.26 9.73
CA VAL A 63 -5.51 -4.95 8.69
C VAL A 63 -5.48 -6.05 7.62
N PRO A 64 -6.63 -6.69 7.32
CA PRO A 64 -6.72 -7.65 6.23
C PRO A 64 -6.82 -6.93 4.88
N ILE A 65 -5.83 -7.12 4.01
CA ILE A 65 -5.83 -6.60 2.64
C ILE A 65 -6.08 -7.74 1.66
N LYS A 66 -7.08 -7.56 0.80
CA LYS A 66 -7.48 -8.51 -0.24
C LYS A 66 -7.07 -8.02 -1.63
N PRO A 67 -7.00 -8.90 -2.65
CA PRO A 67 -6.84 -8.48 -4.03
C PRO A 67 -7.98 -7.56 -4.48
N VAL A 68 -7.63 -6.52 -5.24
CA VAL A 68 -8.58 -5.56 -5.81
C VAL A 68 -8.55 -5.70 -7.33
N LEU A 69 -9.73 -5.61 -7.96
CA LEU A 69 -9.86 -5.59 -9.42
C LEU A 69 -9.57 -4.18 -9.93
N ALA A 70 -8.42 -3.99 -10.56
CA ALA A 70 -8.08 -2.76 -11.27
C ALA A 70 -8.46 -2.88 -12.76
N ARG A 71 -9.09 -1.84 -13.30
CA ARG A 71 -9.35 -1.70 -14.74
C ARG A 71 -8.40 -0.66 -15.32
N ILE A 72 -7.64 -1.06 -16.33
CA ILE A 72 -6.58 -0.25 -16.92
C ILE A 72 -6.93 -0.04 -18.40
N LYS A 73 -7.21 1.21 -18.77
CA LYS A 73 -7.39 1.59 -20.18
C LYS A 73 -6.04 1.55 -20.89
N VAL A 74 -5.97 0.85 -22.01
CA VAL A 74 -4.76 0.79 -22.85
C VAL A 74 -4.41 2.18 -23.40
N ARG A 75 -5.42 2.98 -23.75
CA ARG A 75 -5.29 4.36 -24.22
C ARG A 75 -6.16 5.28 -23.36
N PRO A 76 -5.60 5.93 -22.34
CA PRO A 76 -6.32 6.91 -21.52
C PRO A 76 -6.95 7.99 -22.40
N GLY A 77 -8.19 8.40 -22.08
CA GLY A 77 -8.88 9.50 -22.77
C GLY A 77 -9.64 9.12 -24.05
N LYS A 78 -9.57 7.88 -24.54
CA LYS A 78 -10.39 7.42 -25.67
C LYS A 78 -11.61 6.60 -25.20
N PRO A 79 -12.85 6.93 -25.62
CA PRO A 79 -14.07 6.24 -25.17
C PRO A 79 -14.05 4.75 -25.47
N SER A 80 -13.58 4.38 -26.66
CA SER A 80 -13.54 2.99 -27.16
C SER A 80 -12.20 2.29 -26.89
N SER A 81 -11.38 2.81 -25.96
CA SER A 81 -10.13 2.13 -25.63
C SER A 81 -10.42 0.77 -25.01
N PRO A 82 -9.74 -0.30 -25.47
CA PRO A 82 -9.74 -1.56 -24.74
C PRO A 82 -9.32 -1.36 -23.29
N GLU A 83 -9.98 -2.10 -22.39
CA GLU A 83 -9.67 -2.14 -20.97
C GLU A 83 -9.10 -3.51 -20.61
N MET A 84 -7.99 -3.51 -19.88
CA MET A 84 -7.42 -4.71 -19.28
C MET A 84 -7.78 -4.76 -17.80
N GLN A 85 -8.15 -5.93 -17.32
CA GLN A 85 -8.47 -6.16 -15.92
C GLN A 85 -7.32 -6.86 -15.21
N ARG A 86 -7.03 -6.44 -13.98
CA ARG A 86 -6.00 -7.04 -13.13
C ARG A 86 -6.54 -7.25 -11.74
N LEU A 87 -6.58 -8.48 -11.27
CA LEU A 87 -6.86 -8.81 -9.87
C LEU A 87 -5.53 -8.97 -9.12
N GLN A 88 -5.21 -8.03 -8.23
CA GLN A 88 -3.91 -7.99 -7.54
C GLN A 88 -4.06 -7.32 -6.16
N PHE A 89 -3.22 -7.70 -5.19
CA PHE A 89 -3.12 -6.93 -3.96
C PHE A 89 -2.70 -5.47 -4.23
N PRO A 90 -3.36 -4.47 -3.62
CA PRO A 90 -3.06 -3.06 -3.83
C PRO A 90 -1.82 -2.63 -3.04
N VAL A 91 -0.75 -3.41 -3.05
CA VAL A 91 0.49 -3.14 -2.31
C VAL A 91 1.73 -3.33 -3.19
N THR A 92 2.80 -2.64 -2.82
CA THR A 92 4.15 -2.85 -3.34
C THR A 92 5.15 -2.98 -2.19
N LEU A 93 6.24 -3.72 -2.44
CA LEU A 93 7.41 -3.73 -1.57
C LEU A 93 7.97 -2.30 -1.49
N ALA A 94 8.38 -1.88 -0.30
CA ALA A 94 8.70 -0.49 -0.01
C ALA A 94 9.92 -0.30 0.90
N TRP A 95 10.86 -1.25 0.89
CA TRP A 95 12.17 -1.07 1.54
C TRP A 95 12.97 0.07 0.92
N ALA A 96 12.82 0.27 -0.40
CA ALA A 96 13.37 1.39 -1.13
C ALA A 96 12.34 1.90 -2.13
N CYS A 97 12.15 3.21 -2.18
CA CYS A 97 11.23 3.89 -3.09
C CYS A 97 11.95 5.06 -3.75
N SER A 98 11.57 5.40 -4.98
CA SER A 98 12.07 6.62 -5.60
C SER A 98 11.50 7.85 -4.89
N VAL A 99 12.28 8.94 -4.85
CA VAL A 99 11.85 10.23 -4.26
C VAL A 99 10.48 10.67 -4.84
N HIS A 100 10.27 10.47 -6.14
CA HIS A 100 8.99 10.77 -6.79
C HIS A 100 7.80 9.98 -6.19
N LYS A 101 8.00 8.73 -5.72
CA LYS A 101 6.93 7.89 -5.18
C LYS A 101 6.53 8.26 -3.76
N VAL A 102 7.41 8.94 -3.03
CA VAL A 102 7.17 9.38 -1.66
C VAL A 102 6.87 10.88 -1.57
N GLN A 103 6.85 11.61 -2.70
CA GLN A 103 6.51 13.02 -2.74
C GLN A 103 5.12 13.31 -2.15
N GLY A 104 5.08 14.24 -1.17
CA GLY A 104 3.86 14.59 -0.44
C GLY A 104 3.53 13.67 0.74
N LEU A 105 4.30 12.58 0.94
CA LEU A 105 4.20 11.79 2.15
C LEU A 105 5.03 12.41 3.28
N THR A 106 4.58 12.18 4.51
CA THR A 106 5.35 12.43 5.72
C THR A 106 5.88 11.10 6.22
N LEU A 107 7.19 11.00 6.42
CA LEU A 107 7.87 9.80 6.90
C LEU A 107 8.66 10.17 8.16
N ASP A 108 8.62 9.29 9.17
CA ASP A 108 9.31 9.55 10.44
C ASP A 108 10.82 9.41 10.29
N ASN A 109 11.26 8.37 9.57
CA ASN A 109 12.68 8.08 9.36
C ASN A 109 12.92 7.61 7.94
N ILE A 110 14.01 8.08 7.33
CA ILE A 110 14.44 7.66 5.99
C ILE A 110 15.95 7.51 5.93
N VAL A 111 16.41 6.64 5.04
CA VAL A 111 17.82 6.52 4.67
C VAL A 111 17.95 6.91 3.20
N VAL A 112 18.79 7.91 2.92
CA VAL A 112 19.02 8.42 1.57
C VAL A 112 20.52 8.49 1.31
N SER A 113 20.97 7.99 0.15
CA SER A 113 22.32 8.23 -0.34
C SER A 113 22.34 9.46 -1.25
N PHE A 114 23.32 10.34 -1.04
CA PHE A 114 23.55 11.53 -1.86
C PHE A 114 24.61 11.32 -2.95
N ASP A 115 24.99 10.06 -3.25
CA ASP A 115 25.81 9.74 -4.43
C ASP A 115 24.96 9.84 -5.72
N LEU A 116 24.67 11.07 -6.13
CA LEU A 116 23.82 11.37 -7.26
C LEU A 116 24.61 11.26 -8.56
N LYS A 117 24.27 10.27 -9.39
CA LYS A 117 24.88 10.09 -10.73
C LYS A 117 24.35 11.12 -11.75
N LYS A 118 23.02 11.23 -11.88
CA LYS A 118 22.37 11.99 -12.97
C LYS A 118 21.45 13.12 -12.49
N GLN A 119 20.99 13.10 -11.24
CA GLN A 119 20.12 14.13 -10.68
C GLN A 119 20.96 15.24 -10.06
N ARG A 120 20.77 16.49 -10.50
CA ARG A 120 21.51 17.66 -9.95
C ARG A 120 21.01 18.09 -8.58
N TYR A 121 19.71 17.92 -8.33
CA TYR A 121 19.06 18.23 -7.06
C TYR A 121 17.76 17.43 -6.94
N PHE A 122 17.28 17.26 -5.71
CA PHE A 122 15.92 16.85 -5.40
C PHE A 122 15.50 17.55 -4.10
N ILE A 123 14.22 17.91 -3.99
CA ILE A 123 13.70 18.58 -2.79
C ILE A 123 13.25 17.49 -1.81
N LEU A 124 13.89 17.43 -0.66
CA LEU A 124 13.54 16.51 0.42
C LEU A 124 12.76 17.25 1.51
N THR A 125 11.44 17.29 1.38
CA THR A 125 10.52 17.90 2.37
C THR A 125 9.74 16.85 3.17
N MET A 126 10.13 15.58 3.09
CA MET A 126 9.33 14.45 3.58
C MET A 126 9.59 14.07 5.05
N VAL A 127 10.61 14.65 5.68
CA VAL A 127 11.01 14.32 7.06
C VAL A 127 10.44 15.37 8.01
N ARG A 128 9.65 14.92 9.00
CA ARG A 128 9.29 15.76 10.14
C ARG A 128 10.45 15.80 11.11
N TYR A 129 10.97 17.00 11.38
CA TYR A 129 11.82 17.23 12.55
C TYR A 129 10.90 17.44 13.76
N THR A 130 10.92 16.50 14.71
CA THR A 130 10.31 16.63 16.04
C THR A 130 11.34 17.08 17.05
#